data_AF-A0A3D4ED53-F1
#
_entry.id   AF-A0A3D4ED53-F1
#
_cell.length_a   1.000
_cell.length_b   1.000
_cell.length_c   1.000
_cell.angle_alpha   90.00
_cell.angle_beta   90.00
_cell.angle_gamma   90.00
#
_symmetry.space_group_name_H-M   'P 1'
#
loop_
_entity.id
_entity.type
_entity.pdbx_description
1 polymer ?
#
loop_
_entity_poly.entity_id
_entity_poly.type
_entity_poly.pdbx_seq_one_letter_code
_entity_poly.pdbx_strand_id
1 'polypeptide(L)'
;MMTSVKERRFNLAFNIFLVTGMLLAVTATTIFKVQQPGVRTFMLLLAAFGSVMGVVNTVMSANGNILTFVFGFIDVLIGTIVYFDNGIMGNFALHAFYFLPMQFIGFWQWSKRGAKVHSGDEGSHLKARRLTGRQWAWLAAGIVAGIVALYLILLYVDVAKLSAGKIESIDKPKILLDAVVMILN
;
A
#
# COMPACT_ATOMS: atom_id res chain seq x y z
N MET A 1 -13.21 -32.13 -7.22
CA MET A 1 -11.90 -32.12 -7.91
C MET A 1 -11.89 -31.18 -9.12
N MET A 2 -12.90 -31.18 -10.00
CA MET A 2 -12.95 -30.35 -11.22
C MET A 2 -13.14 -28.83 -10.98
N THR A 3 -13.77 -28.42 -9.86
CA THR A 3 -13.94 -27.02 -9.44
C THR A 3 -12.62 -26.38 -9.00
N SER A 4 -11.82 -27.09 -8.21
CA SER A 4 -10.50 -26.64 -7.72
C SER A 4 -9.49 -26.37 -8.85
N VAL A 5 -9.51 -27.15 -9.93
CA VAL A 5 -8.60 -26.95 -11.06
C VAL A 5 -8.97 -25.68 -11.85
N LYS A 6 -10.27 -25.43 -12.07
CA LYS A 6 -10.74 -24.22 -12.75
C LYS A 6 -10.42 -22.96 -11.93
N GLU A 7 -10.66 -22.99 -10.62
CA GLU A 7 -10.31 -21.90 -9.70
C GLU A 7 -8.81 -21.61 -9.69
N ARG A 8 -7.96 -22.65 -9.61
CA ARG A 8 -6.50 -22.48 -9.67
C ARG A 8 -6.05 -21.84 -10.98
N ARG A 9 -6.61 -22.28 -12.12
CA ARG A 9 -6.29 -21.71 -13.44
C ARG A 9 -6.75 -20.26 -13.56
N PHE A 10 -7.94 -19.94 -13.04
CA PHE A 10 -8.44 -18.57 -13.00
C PHE A 10 -7.55 -17.67 -12.15
N ASN A 11 -7.22 -18.07 -10.92
CA ASN A 11 -6.35 -17.29 -10.04
C ASN A 11 -4.97 -17.07 -10.65
N LEU A 12 -4.40 -18.09 -11.31
CA LEU A 12 -3.13 -17.95 -12.02
C LEU A 12 -3.25 -16.96 -13.18
N ALA A 13 -4.28 -17.05 -14.01
CA ALA A 13 -4.52 -16.11 -15.11
C ALA A 13 -4.73 -14.68 -14.59
N PHE A 14 -5.47 -14.51 -13.50
CA PHE A 14 -5.72 -13.22 -12.86
C PHE A 14 -4.43 -12.62 -12.28
N ASN A 15 -3.60 -13.42 -11.61
CA ASN A 15 -2.31 -12.98 -11.09
C ASN A 15 -1.37 -12.53 -12.22
N ILE A 16 -1.31 -13.28 -13.33
CA ILE A 16 -0.54 -12.90 -14.53
C ILE A 16 -1.09 -11.60 -15.09
N PHE A 17 -2.41 -11.48 -15.23
CA PHE A 17 -3.05 -10.26 -15.72
C PHE A 17 -2.68 -9.03 -14.87
N LEU A 18 -2.70 -9.14 -13.54
CA LEU A 18 -2.33 -8.04 -12.64
C LEU A 18 -0.87 -7.60 -12.83
N VAL A 19 0.06 -8.56 -12.84
CA VAL A 19 1.49 -8.25 -12.98
C VAL A 19 1.80 -7.72 -14.38
N THR A 20 1.27 -8.35 -15.43
CA THR A 20 1.46 -7.89 -16.82
C THR A 20 0.83 -6.51 -17.04
N GLY A 21 -0.38 -6.27 -16.52
CA GLY A 21 -1.04 -4.97 -16.58
C GLY A 21 -0.21 -3.89 -15.90
N MET A 22 0.35 -4.19 -14.72
CA MET A 22 1.25 -3.26 -14.03
C MET A 22 2.52 -2.98 -14.83
N LEU A 23 3.17 -4.01 -15.36
CA LEU A 23 4.38 -3.85 -16.18
C LEU A 23 4.10 -2.95 -17.40
N LEU A 24 2.99 -3.18 -18.12
CA LEU A 24 2.61 -2.35 -19.26
C LEU A 24 2.35 -0.90 -18.85
N ALA A 25 1.61 -0.67 -17.76
CA ALA A 25 1.33 0.68 -17.26
C ALA A 25 2.62 1.42 -16.84
N VAL A 26 3.52 0.72 -16.14
CA VAL A 26 4.81 1.28 -15.69
C VAL A 26 5.71 1.58 -16.88
N THR A 27 5.81 0.68 -17.86
CA THR A 27 6.60 0.92 -19.07
C THR A 27 6.05 2.12 -19.85
N ALA A 28 4.74 2.17 -20.08
CA ALA A 28 4.10 3.29 -20.77
C ALA A 28 4.38 4.61 -20.05
N THR A 29 4.07 4.69 -18.75
CA THR A 29 4.27 5.92 -17.97
C THR A 29 5.73 6.34 -17.86
N THR A 30 6.66 5.39 -17.79
CA THR A 30 8.10 5.68 -17.79
C THR A 30 8.56 6.27 -19.13
N ILE A 31 8.09 5.73 -20.26
CA ILE A 31 8.37 6.28 -21.60
C ILE A 31 7.81 7.70 -21.74
N PHE A 32 6.58 7.95 -21.29
CA PHE A 32 5.99 9.29 -21.33
C PHE A 32 6.74 10.28 -20.44
N LYS A 33 7.13 9.87 -19.22
CA LYS A 33 7.81 10.75 -18.28
C LYS A 33 9.26 11.02 -18.65
N VAL A 34 10.00 10.05 -19.20
CA VAL A 34 11.41 10.26 -19.56
C VAL A 34 11.60 11.27 -20.71
N GLN A 35 10.56 11.47 -21.53
CA GLN A 35 10.57 12.47 -22.60
C GLN A 35 10.42 13.92 -22.08
N GLN A 36 10.04 14.11 -20.82
CA GLN A 36 9.85 15.45 -20.26
C GLN A 36 11.20 16.07 -19.82
N PRO A 37 11.45 17.35 -20.13
CA PRO A 37 12.68 18.02 -19.70
C PRO A 37 12.74 18.15 -18.18
N GLY A 38 13.89 17.83 -17.57
CA GLY A 38 14.13 17.96 -16.13
C GLY A 38 13.81 16.72 -15.28
N VAL A 39 13.50 15.57 -15.89
CA VAL A 39 13.22 14.33 -15.16
C VAL A 39 14.50 13.72 -14.59
N ARG A 40 14.46 13.38 -13.31
CA ARG A 40 15.49 12.58 -12.65
C ARG A 40 15.26 11.11 -13.01
N THR A 41 15.83 10.67 -14.13
CA THR A 41 15.62 9.32 -14.68
C THR A 41 15.85 8.21 -13.65
N PHE A 42 16.86 8.35 -12.79
CA PHE A 42 17.12 7.38 -11.73
C PHE A 42 15.93 7.24 -10.75
N MET A 43 15.39 8.35 -10.24
CA MET A 43 14.25 8.33 -9.32
C MET A 43 12.98 7.81 -10.00
N LEU A 44 12.79 8.13 -11.28
CA LEU A 44 11.69 7.60 -12.06
C LEU A 44 11.78 6.07 -12.19
N LEU A 45 12.95 5.54 -12.53
CA LEU A 45 13.18 4.09 -12.64
C LEU A 45 13.06 3.39 -11.28
N LEU A 46 13.51 4.05 -10.21
CA LEU A 46 13.36 3.53 -8.86
C LEU A 46 11.87 3.43 -8.49
N ALA A 47 11.09 4.50 -8.70
CA ALA A 47 9.65 4.50 -8.47
C ALA A 47 8.91 3.46 -9.33
N ALA A 48 9.31 3.34 -10.60
CA ALA A 48 8.79 2.32 -11.51
C ALA A 48 9.02 0.90 -10.96
N PHE A 49 10.24 0.60 -10.52
CA PHE A 49 10.57 -0.68 -9.93
C PHE A 49 9.78 -0.94 -8.63
N GLY A 50 9.72 0.05 -7.72
CA GLY A 50 8.93 -0.05 -6.48
C GLY A 50 7.46 -0.38 -6.76
N SER A 51 6.85 0.29 -7.74
CA SER A 51 5.45 0.06 -8.09
C SER A 51 5.17 -1.37 -8.61
N VAL A 52 6.11 -1.97 -9.35
CA VAL A 52 6.02 -3.39 -9.75
C VAL A 52 6.14 -4.30 -8.53
N MET A 53 7.05 -4.01 -7.60
CA MET A 53 7.20 -4.76 -6.35
C MET A 53 5.93 -4.68 -5.49
N GLY A 54 5.26 -3.53 -5.45
CA GLY A 54 3.98 -3.36 -4.77
C GLY A 54 2.89 -4.26 -5.34
N VAL A 55 2.77 -4.35 -6.67
CA VAL A 55 1.80 -5.28 -7.28
C VAL A 55 2.18 -6.74 -7.02
N VAL A 56 3.45 -7.11 -7.13
CA VAL A 56 3.90 -8.47 -6.79
C VAL A 56 3.61 -8.81 -5.32
N ASN A 57 3.83 -7.87 -4.41
CA ASN A 57 3.47 -7.99 -3.00
C ASN A 57 1.97 -8.31 -2.85
N THR A 58 1.08 -7.52 -3.44
CA THR A 58 -0.38 -7.76 -3.34
C THR A 58 -0.81 -9.12 -3.89
N VAL A 59 -0.21 -9.55 -5.01
CA VAL A 59 -0.46 -10.88 -5.61
C VAL A 59 0.00 -11.99 -4.68
N MET A 60 1.18 -11.86 -4.08
CA MET A 60 1.68 -12.85 -3.10
C MET A 60 0.82 -12.90 -1.83
N SER A 61 0.35 -11.73 -1.35
CA SER A 61 -0.57 -11.64 -0.21
C SER A 61 -1.89 -12.36 -0.48
N ALA A 62 -2.48 -12.12 -1.66
CA ALA A 62 -3.71 -12.79 -2.09
C ALA A 62 -3.55 -14.32 -2.18
N ASN A 63 -2.35 -14.77 -2.58
CA ASN A 63 -2.00 -16.19 -2.60
C ASN A 63 -1.60 -16.75 -1.23
N GLY A 64 -1.52 -15.94 -0.17
CA GLY A 64 -1.10 -16.36 1.16
C GLY A 64 0.38 -16.74 1.27
N ASN A 65 1.23 -16.25 0.36
CA ASN A 65 2.66 -16.53 0.33
C ASN A 65 3.42 -15.55 1.24
N ILE A 66 4.31 -16.07 2.10
CA ILE A 66 5.14 -15.27 3.01
C ILE A 66 6.06 -14.27 2.28
N LEU A 67 6.39 -14.53 1.01
CA LEU A 67 7.18 -13.61 0.19
C LEU A 67 6.51 -12.23 -0.02
N THR A 68 5.21 -12.10 0.26
CA THR A 68 4.51 -10.82 0.31
C THR A 68 5.28 -9.77 1.10
N PHE A 69 5.85 -10.13 2.26
CA PHE A 69 6.57 -9.19 3.11
C PHE A 69 7.95 -8.81 2.57
N VAL A 70 8.57 -9.66 1.74
CA VAL A 70 9.86 -9.33 1.09
C VAL A 70 9.63 -8.32 -0.02
N PHE A 71 8.66 -8.58 -0.91
CA PHE A 71 8.31 -7.64 -1.96
C PHE A 71 7.71 -6.35 -1.38
N GLY A 72 6.91 -6.46 -0.32
CA GLY A 72 6.36 -5.33 0.42
C GLY A 72 7.44 -4.49 1.09
N PHE A 73 8.48 -5.11 1.64
CA PHE A 73 9.64 -4.37 2.17
C PHE A 73 10.36 -3.57 1.09
N ILE A 74 10.62 -4.16 -0.08
CA ILE A 74 11.29 -3.47 -1.18
C ILE A 74 10.44 -2.30 -1.69
N ASP A 75 9.14 -2.54 -1.91
CA ASP A 75 8.17 -1.53 -2.32
C ASP A 75 8.13 -0.36 -1.32
N VAL A 76 7.88 -0.65 -0.05
CA VAL A 76 7.75 0.39 0.99
C VAL A 76 9.05 1.15 1.20
N LEU A 77 10.21 0.49 1.10
CA LEU A 77 11.52 1.15 1.21
C LEU A 77 11.73 2.13 0.04
N ILE A 78 11.42 1.70 -1.18
CA ILE A 78 11.49 2.56 -2.37
C ILE A 78 10.50 3.71 -2.24
N GLY A 79 9.25 3.42 -1.86
CA GLY A 79 8.21 4.42 -1.63
C GLY A 79 8.68 5.46 -0.61
N THR A 80 9.28 5.03 0.50
CA THR A 80 9.85 5.93 1.52
C THR A 80 10.88 6.90 0.92
N ILE A 81 11.82 6.39 0.12
CA ILE A 81 12.85 7.23 -0.54
C ILE A 81 12.20 8.21 -1.52
N VAL A 82 11.28 7.72 -2.35
CA VAL A 82 10.60 8.52 -3.38
C VAL A 82 9.72 9.61 -2.76
N TYR A 83 8.96 9.31 -1.70
CA TYR A 83 8.12 10.30 -1.02
C TYR A 83 8.95 11.35 -0.29
N PHE A 84 10.09 10.96 0.29
CA PHE A 84 11.02 11.90 0.90
C PHE A 84 11.61 12.86 -0.14
N ASP A 85 12.09 12.34 -1.28
CA ASP A 85 12.66 13.15 -2.37
C ASP A 85 11.65 14.12 -2.98
N ASN A 86 10.37 13.71 -3.07
CA ASN A 86 9.29 14.55 -3.59
C ASN A 86 8.67 15.50 -2.54
N GLY A 87 9.16 15.51 -1.29
CA GLY A 87 8.63 16.37 -0.23
C GLY A 87 7.23 15.97 0.28
N ILE A 88 6.75 14.77 -0.05
CA ILE A 88 5.41 14.28 0.31
C ILE A 88 5.48 13.66 1.72
N MET A 89 5.65 14.52 2.72
CA MET A 89 5.99 14.12 4.09
C MET A 89 4.96 13.21 4.77
N GLY A 90 3.67 13.35 4.44
CA GLY A 90 2.61 12.48 4.98
C GLY A 90 2.77 11.02 4.54
N ASN A 91 2.96 10.79 3.24
CA ASN A 91 3.19 9.45 2.70
C ASN A 91 4.55 8.91 3.11
N PHE A 92 5.58 9.75 3.17
CA PHE A 92 6.88 9.37 3.71
C PHE A 92 6.75 8.83 5.14
N ALA A 93 6.11 9.58 6.04
CA ALA A 93 5.95 9.17 7.44
C ALA A 93 5.15 7.86 7.56
N LEU A 94 4.07 7.72 6.79
CA LEU A 94 3.27 6.50 6.76
C LEU A 94 4.10 5.28 6.30
N HIS A 95 4.87 5.44 5.23
CA HIS A 95 5.70 4.34 4.70
C HIS A 95 6.85 4.01 5.65
N ALA A 96 7.57 5.02 6.14
CA ALA A 96 8.74 4.85 6.99
C ALA A 96 8.42 4.29 8.38
N PHE A 97 7.37 4.81 9.03
CA PHE A 97 7.11 4.54 10.45
C PHE A 97 5.99 3.53 10.69
N TYR A 98 5.08 3.35 9.73
CA TYR A 98 4.02 2.35 9.85
C TYR A 98 4.26 1.16 8.93
N PHE A 99 4.29 1.35 7.61
CA PHE A 99 4.36 0.21 6.68
C PHE A 99 5.67 -0.56 6.76
N LEU A 100 6.82 0.11 6.95
CA LEU A 100 8.13 -0.54 6.96
C LEU A 100 8.29 -1.46 8.19
N PRO A 101 8.03 -1.03 9.45
CA PRO A 101 8.01 -1.93 10.60
C PRO A 101 6.96 -3.04 10.46
N MET A 102 5.80 -2.72 9.88
CA MET A 102 4.72 -3.68 9.69
C MET A 102 5.13 -4.87 8.82
N GLN A 103 6.09 -4.70 7.89
CA GLN A 103 6.60 -5.83 7.10
C GLN A 103 7.23 -6.91 7.98
N PHE A 104 8.01 -6.51 8.99
CA PHE A 104 8.64 -7.45 9.92
C PHE A 104 7.62 -8.09 10.86
N ILE A 105 6.68 -7.30 11.38
CA ILE A 105 5.60 -7.80 12.27
C ILE A 105 4.73 -8.79 11.50
N GLY A 106 4.33 -8.45 10.28
CA GLY A 106 3.54 -9.29 9.40
C GLY A 106 4.25 -10.60 9.08
N PHE A 107 5.52 -10.52 8.68
CA PHE A 107 6.36 -11.70 8.43
C PHE A 107 6.38 -12.62 9.65
N TRP A 108 6.72 -12.09 10.83
CA TRP A 108 6.77 -12.88 12.06
C TRP A 108 5.43 -13.54 12.42
N GLN A 109 4.31 -12.79 12.32
CA GLN A 109 2.98 -13.34 12.62
C GLN A 109 2.57 -14.42 11.62
N TRP A 110 2.89 -14.25 10.35
CA TRP A 110 2.53 -15.20 9.29
C TRP A 110 3.41 -16.45 9.33
N SER A 111 4.72 -16.30 9.59
CA SER A 111 5.63 -17.43 9.83
C SER A 111 5.15 -18.30 10.99
N LYS A 112 4.69 -17.69 12.10
CA LYS A 112 4.10 -18.44 13.22
C LYS A 112 2.81 -19.18 12.88
N ARG A 113 2.09 -18.74 11.85
CA ARG A 113 0.83 -19.34 11.40
C ARG A 113 1.02 -20.37 10.28
N GLY A 114 2.27 -20.71 9.96
CA GLY A 114 2.60 -21.74 8.98
C GLY A 114 2.67 -21.25 7.52
N ALA A 115 2.79 -19.92 7.30
CA ALA A 115 3.04 -19.40 5.95
C ALA A 115 4.36 -19.98 5.41
N LYS A 116 4.32 -20.59 4.22
CA LYS A 116 5.50 -21.12 3.54
C LYS A 116 5.74 -20.40 2.22
N VAL A 117 6.97 -20.54 1.71
CA VAL A 117 7.41 -20.00 0.41
C VAL A 117 6.81 -20.80 -0.76
N HIS A 118 6.57 -22.11 -0.58
CA HIS A 118 6.12 -23.02 -1.63
C HIS A 118 4.67 -23.48 -1.41
N SER A 119 3.81 -23.25 -2.40
CA SER A 119 2.39 -23.63 -2.44
C SER A 119 2.13 -25.12 -2.77
N GLY A 120 3.16 -25.97 -2.68
CA GLY A 120 3.14 -27.37 -3.12
C GLY A 120 2.73 -28.39 -2.06
N ASP A 121 2.95 -28.08 -0.77
CA ASP A 121 2.49 -28.94 0.32
C ASP A 121 1.00 -28.68 0.59
N GLU A 122 0.19 -29.73 0.65
CA GLU A 122 -1.21 -29.70 1.08
C GLU A 122 -1.30 -29.07 2.49
N GLY A 123 -1.61 -27.77 2.56
CA GLY A 123 -1.64 -26.98 3.80
C GLY A 123 -0.89 -25.64 3.78
N SER A 124 -0.24 -25.30 2.65
CA SER A 124 0.67 -24.14 2.51
C SER A 124 0.03 -22.74 2.44
N HIS A 125 -1.30 -22.62 2.45
CA HIS A 125 -1.99 -21.33 2.37
C HIS A 125 -2.46 -20.85 3.75
N LEU A 126 -2.17 -19.58 4.08
CA LEU A 126 -2.69 -18.97 5.30
C LEU A 126 -4.22 -19.04 5.34
N LYS A 127 -4.78 -19.60 6.41
CA LYS A 127 -6.24 -19.60 6.60
C LYS A 127 -6.73 -18.18 6.86
N ALA A 128 -7.35 -17.57 5.85
CA ALA A 128 -8.06 -16.32 6.00
C ALA A 128 -9.22 -16.47 7.00
N ARG A 129 -9.36 -15.51 7.91
CA ARG A 129 -10.46 -15.45 8.87
C ARG A 129 -11.45 -14.37 8.41
N ARG A 130 -12.74 -14.66 8.57
CA ARG A 130 -13.80 -13.68 8.30
C ARG A 130 -14.16 -12.96 9.59
N LEU A 131 -14.32 -11.64 9.52
CA LEU A 131 -14.82 -10.84 10.62
C LEU A 131 -16.32 -11.12 10.82
N THR A 132 -16.77 -11.17 12.07
CA THR A 132 -18.20 -11.20 12.39
C THR A 132 -18.83 -9.82 12.19
N GLY A 133 -20.15 -9.73 12.07
CA GLY A 133 -20.84 -8.44 11.90
C GLY A 133 -20.52 -7.44 13.02
N ARG A 134 -20.38 -7.93 14.26
CA ARG A 134 -19.98 -7.10 15.41
C ARG A 134 -18.54 -6.60 15.28
N GLN A 135 -17.62 -7.43 14.79
CA GLN A 135 -16.23 -7.00 14.55
C GLN A 135 -16.13 -5.97 13.42
N TRP A 136 -16.95 -6.14 12.37
CA TRP A 136 -17.10 -5.15 11.32
C TRP A 136 -17.60 -3.81 11.84
N ALA A 137 -18.60 -3.81 12.72
CA ALA A 137 -19.11 -2.57 13.34
C ALA A 137 -18.02 -1.85 14.16
N TRP A 138 -17.23 -2.58 14.94
CA TRP A 138 -16.10 -2.00 15.68
C TRP A 138 -15.01 -1.46 14.76
N LEU A 139 -14.69 -2.18 13.68
CA LEU A 139 -13.73 -1.71 12.68
C LEU A 139 -14.23 -0.41 12.02
N ALA A 140 -15.49 -0.37 11.59
CA ALA A 140 -16.09 0.82 10.98
C ALA A 140 -16.09 2.01 11.94
N ALA A 141 -16.46 1.80 13.22
CA ALA A 141 -16.40 2.82 14.24
C ALA A 141 -14.97 3.34 14.45
N GLY A 142 -13.97 2.44 14.47
CA GLY A 142 -12.56 2.79 14.56
C GLY A 142 -12.06 3.61 13.37
N ILE A 143 -12.43 3.23 12.14
CA ILE A 143 -12.12 3.98 10.92
C ILE A 143 -12.71 5.38 10.98
N VAL A 144 -14.00 5.51 11.32
CA VAL A 144 -14.66 6.82 11.44
C VAL A 144 -14.00 7.67 12.52
N ALA A 145 -13.72 7.09 13.69
CA ALA A 145 -13.03 7.79 14.77
C ALA A 145 -11.61 8.24 14.35
N GLY A 146 -10.87 7.40 13.63
CA GLY A 146 -9.57 7.73 13.08
C GLY A 146 -9.62 8.88 12.07
N ILE A 147 -10.59 8.87 11.16
CA ILE A 147 -10.80 9.94 10.18
C ILE A 147 -11.11 11.26 10.90
N VAL A 148 -12.01 11.23 11.89
CA VAL A 148 -12.37 12.42 12.67
C VAL A 148 -11.16 12.93 13.45
N ALA A 149 -10.40 12.06 14.10
CA ALA A 149 -9.21 12.45 14.86
C ALA A 149 -8.15 13.09 13.96
N LEU A 150 -7.81 12.47 12.82
CA LEU A 150 -6.86 13.04 11.86
C LEU A 150 -7.37 14.34 11.25
N TYR A 151 -8.66 14.42 10.90
CA TYR A 151 -9.26 15.66 10.41
C TYR A 151 -9.09 16.81 11.41
N LEU A 152 -9.36 16.57 12.70
CA LEU A 152 -9.20 17.59 13.74
C LEU A 152 -7.74 18.00 13.93
N ILE A 153 -6.80 17.04 13.88
CA ILE A 153 -5.36 17.32 13.97
C ILE A 153 -4.91 18.19 12.79
N LEU A 154 -5.28 17.82 11.56
CA LEU A 154 -4.92 18.57 10.37
C LEU A 154 -5.57 19.95 10.35
N LEU A 155 -6.83 20.06 10.79
CA LEU A 155 -7.52 21.34 10.93
C LEU A 155 -6.81 22.25 11.94
N TYR A 156 -6.38 21.71 13.09
CA TYR A 156 -5.62 22.46 14.09
C TYR A 156 -4.29 22.98 13.53
N VAL A 157 -3.57 22.12 12.79
CA VAL A 157 -2.30 22.48 12.15
C VAL A 157 -2.50 23.60 11.11
N ASP A 158 -3.53 23.51 10.28
CA ASP A 158 -3.77 24.52 9.26
C ASP A 158 -4.30 25.83 9.84
N VAL A 159 -5.11 25.79 10.91
CA VAL A 159 -5.46 27.00 11.68
C VAL A 159 -4.20 27.66 12.25
N ALA A 160 -3.27 26.90 12.81
CA ALA A 160 -2.01 27.45 13.32
C ALA A 160 -1.15 28.07 12.20
N LYS A 161 -1.12 27.46 11.00
CA LYS A 161 -0.45 28.03 9.83
C LYS A 161 -1.12 29.31 9.33
N LEU A 162 -2.45 29.38 9.36
CA LEU A 162 -3.22 30.57 8.99
C LEU A 162 -2.91 31.72 9.97
N SER A 163 -2.92 31.44 11.28
CA SER A 163 -2.55 32.42 12.31
C SER A 163 -1.10 32.89 12.19
N ALA A 164 -0.20 32.04 11.67
CA ALA A 164 1.19 32.40 11.38
C ALA A 164 1.39 33.09 10.02
N GLY A 165 0.32 33.36 9.26
CA GLY A 165 0.38 34.00 7.94
C GLY A 165 1.02 33.14 6.84
N LYS A 166 1.12 31.82 7.04
CA LYS A 166 1.75 30.89 6.09
C LYS A 166 0.80 30.38 5.01
N ILE A 167 -0.50 30.51 5.20
CA ILE A 167 -1.55 30.13 4.24
C ILE A 167 -2.63 31.21 4.21
N GLU A 168 -3.30 31.39 3.07
CA GLU A 168 -4.32 32.43 2.87
C GLU A 168 -5.75 31.98 3.25
N SER A 169 -6.04 30.68 3.15
CA SER A 169 -7.35 30.11 3.47
C SER A 169 -7.25 28.64 3.85
N ILE A 170 -8.29 28.14 4.53
CA ILE A 170 -8.41 26.73 4.95
C ILE A 170 -9.38 26.01 4.03
N ASP A 171 -8.86 25.03 3.28
CA ASP A 171 -9.66 24.16 2.42
C ASP A 171 -10.10 22.90 3.20
N LYS A 172 -11.28 22.99 3.83
CA LYS A 172 -11.84 21.89 4.62
C LYS A 172 -12.10 20.61 3.82
N PRO A 173 -12.66 20.66 2.58
CA PRO A 173 -12.78 19.49 1.72
C PRO A 173 -11.46 18.78 1.46
N LYS A 174 -10.38 19.53 1.20
CA LYS A 174 -9.05 18.95 1.00
C LYS A 174 -8.53 18.26 2.25
N ILE A 175 -8.65 18.89 3.41
CA ILE A 175 -8.22 18.30 4.69
C ILE A 175 -8.98 16.99 4.99
N LEU A 176 -10.29 16.97 4.71
CA LEU A 176 -11.10 15.75 4.86
C LEU A 176 -10.62 14.66 3.90
N LEU A 177 -10.34 15.00 2.64
CA LEU A 177 -9.82 14.05 1.66
C LEU A 177 -8.47 13.48 2.13
N ASP A 178 -7.56 14.32 2.61
CA ASP A 178 -6.25 13.89 3.11
C ASP A 178 -6.39 12.96 4.32
N ALA A 179 -7.30 13.25 5.26
CA ALA A 179 -7.57 12.40 6.42
C ALA A 179 -8.17 11.04 6.01
N VAL A 180 -9.13 11.03 5.07
CA VAL A 180 -9.75 9.81 4.54
C VAL A 180 -8.71 8.95 3.83
N VAL A 181 -7.92 9.55 2.94
CA VAL A 181 -6.87 8.84 2.20
C VAL A 181 -5.84 8.26 3.18
N MET A 182 -5.44 8.99 4.21
CA MET A 182 -4.43 8.51 5.17
C MET A 182 -4.92 7.35 6.05
N ILE A 183 -6.21 7.32 6.43
CA ILE A 183 -6.78 6.19 7.22
C ILE A 183 -7.03 4.96 6.36
N LEU A 184 -7.38 5.16 5.09
CA LEU A 184 -7.77 4.07 4.19
C LEU A 184 -6.61 3.49 3.37
N ASN A 185 -5.43 4.12 3.40
CA ASN A 185 -4.19 3.58 2.83
C ASN A 185 -3.59 2.50 3.74
#